data_AF-A0A495QAS8-F1
#
_entry.id   AF-A0A495QAS8-F1
#
_cell.length_a   1.000
_cell.length_b   1.000
_cell.length_c   1.000
_cell.angle_alpha   90.00
_cell.angle_beta   90.00
_cell.angle_gamma   90.00
#
_symmetry.space_group_name_H-M   'P 1'
#
loop_
_entity.id
_entity.type
_entity.pdbx_description
1 polymer ?
#
loop_
_entity_poly.entity_id
_entity_poly.type
_entity_poly.pdbx_seq_one_letter_code
_entity_poly.pdbx_strand_id
1 'polypeptide(L)'
;MLRLEEVPRTEGPGARRSIAHRSYTDDAGSRLVLDLARTGEDGWVLALFFDGEPPPAETVDGHRVLLREAVERLGLSLIEITPAATADEVHVVTPVSGASERIGIGVAWDLPYDHLDQLWQHVGLRRDAPREVKEVKLREVMRTPAWSSAPASLRRQAEDFLGAD
;
A
#
# COMPACT_ATOMS: atom_id res chain seq x y z
N MET A 1 8.23 -21.68 -7.60
CA MET A 1 9.08 -21.24 -6.47
C MET A 1 9.83 -19.99 -6.88
N LEU A 2 9.67 -18.90 -6.13
CA LEU A 2 10.27 -17.60 -6.41
C LEU A 2 11.72 -17.61 -5.89
N ARG A 3 12.70 -17.65 -6.80
CA ARG A 3 14.14 -17.71 -6.46
C ARG A 3 14.81 -16.39 -6.85
N LEU A 4 15.34 -15.66 -5.87
CA LEU A 4 16.11 -14.45 -6.09
C LEU A 4 17.59 -14.79 -6.30
N GLU A 5 18.28 -13.94 -7.06
CA GLU A 5 19.73 -13.90 -7.10
C GLU A 5 20.22 -13.23 -5.81
N GLU A 6 21.15 -13.87 -5.11
CA GLU A 6 21.73 -13.39 -3.84
C GLU A 6 22.77 -12.28 -4.08
N VAL A 7 22.45 -11.36 -4.99
CA VAL A 7 23.26 -10.19 -5.34
C VAL A 7 22.32 -8.98 -5.31
N PRO A 8 22.70 -7.89 -4.63
CA PRO A 8 21.87 -6.70 -4.57
C PRO A 8 21.83 -5.99 -5.93
N ARG A 9 20.76 -5.24 -6.17
CA ARG A 9 20.72 -4.28 -7.27
C ARG A 9 21.70 -3.15 -6.99
N THR A 10 22.42 -2.72 -8.03
CA THR A 10 23.34 -1.58 -7.96
C THR A 10 22.71 -0.28 -8.47
N GLU A 11 21.58 -0.35 -9.16
CA GLU A 11 20.97 0.78 -9.87
C GLU A 11 19.44 0.83 -9.74
N GLY A 12 18.89 2.04 -9.83
CA GLY A 12 17.46 2.35 -9.76
C GLY A 12 16.94 2.62 -8.33
N PRO A 13 15.65 3.00 -8.19
CA PRO A 13 15.03 3.24 -6.90
C PRO A 13 15.11 2.00 -5.99
N GLY A 14 15.41 2.20 -4.70
CA GLY A 14 15.51 1.11 -3.71
C GLY A 14 16.85 0.36 -3.69
N ALA A 15 17.70 0.49 -4.71
CA ALA A 15 18.97 -0.25 -4.84
C ALA A 15 19.89 -0.15 -3.61
N ARG A 16 19.95 1.01 -2.94
CA ARG A 16 20.78 1.21 -1.73
C ARG A 16 20.43 0.26 -0.57
N ARG A 17 19.20 -0.27 -0.54
CA ARG A 17 18.72 -1.18 0.49
C ARG A 17 18.48 -2.59 -0.04
N SER A 18 18.70 -2.81 -1.34
CA SER A 18 18.55 -4.12 -1.98
C SER A 18 19.51 -5.12 -1.34
N ILE A 19 19.03 -6.34 -1.16
CA ILE A 19 19.81 -7.47 -0.66
C ILE A 19 19.78 -8.65 -1.62
N ALA A 20 18.73 -8.76 -2.43
CA ALA A 20 18.58 -9.79 -3.45
C ALA A 20 17.58 -9.33 -4.51
N HIS A 21 17.78 -9.74 -5.76
CA HIS A 21 16.83 -9.40 -6.82
C HIS A 21 16.72 -10.51 -7.86
N ARG A 22 15.72 -10.42 -8.73
CA ARG A 22 15.59 -11.27 -9.91
C ARG A 22 15.07 -10.44 -11.06
N SER A 23 15.77 -10.47 -12.18
CA SER A 23 15.25 -9.99 -13.45
C SER A 23 14.64 -11.14 -14.25
N TYR A 24 13.49 -10.95 -14.86
CA TYR A 24 12.87 -11.92 -15.75
C TYR A 24 11.94 -11.22 -16.74
N THR A 25 11.57 -11.94 -17.80
CA THR A 25 10.53 -11.50 -18.73
C THR A 25 9.26 -12.29 -18.43
N ASP A 26 8.12 -11.62 -18.31
CA ASP A 26 6.83 -12.30 -18.15
C ASP A 26 6.32 -12.89 -19.47
N ASP A 27 5.20 -13.60 -19.42
CA ASP A 27 4.59 -14.22 -20.61
C ASP A 27 4.08 -13.18 -21.62
N ALA A 28 3.85 -11.93 -21.19
CA ALA A 28 3.48 -10.81 -22.04
C ALA A 28 4.70 -10.13 -22.71
N GLY A 29 5.93 -10.55 -22.39
CA GLY A 29 7.16 -9.98 -22.93
C GLY A 29 7.69 -8.77 -22.15
N SER A 30 7.08 -8.42 -21.02
CA SER A 30 7.50 -7.30 -20.17
C SER A 30 8.72 -7.68 -19.33
N ARG A 31 9.73 -6.80 -19.31
CA ARG A 31 10.88 -6.98 -18.41
C ARG A 31 10.48 -6.56 -17.01
N LEU A 32 10.60 -7.48 -16.07
CA LEU A 32 10.27 -7.30 -14.67
C LEU A 32 11.51 -7.51 -13.80
N VAL A 33 11.60 -6.72 -12.73
CA VAL A 33 12.62 -6.88 -11.70
C VAL A 33 11.94 -6.97 -10.34
N LEU A 34 12.09 -8.11 -9.70
CA LEU A 34 11.64 -8.29 -8.33
C LEU A 34 12.83 -8.06 -7.39
N ASP A 35 12.70 -7.09 -6.48
CA ASP A 35 13.76 -6.69 -5.56
C ASP A 35 13.32 -6.89 -4.11
N LEU A 36 14.17 -7.51 -3.32
CA LEU A 36 14.03 -7.60 -1.88
C LEU A 36 15.00 -6.62 -1.24
N ALA A 37 14.48 -5.71 -0.43
CA ALA A 37 15.27 -4.68 0.26
C ALA A 37 14.94 -4.61 1.75
N ARG A 38 15.88 -4.12 2.56
CA ARG A 38 15.67 -3.87 4.00
C ARG A 38 15.07 -2.48 4.24
N THR A 39 14.01 -2.41 5.03
CA THR A 39 13.41 -1.14 5.50
C THR A 39 13.88 -0.75 6.91
N GLY A 40 14.51 -1.66 7.64
CA GLY A 40 15.06 -1.46 8.98
C GLY A 40 15.88 -2.66 9.45
N GLU A 41 15.96 -2.85 10.77
CA GLU A 41 16.57 -4.06 11.37
C GLU A 41 15.68 -5.29 11.14
N ASP A 42 14.37 -5.14 11.37
CA ASP A 42 13.38 -6.23 11.32
C ASP A 42 12.35 -6.06 10.18
N GLY A 43 12.66 -5.22 9.19
CA GLY A 43 11.73 -4.85 8.13
C GLY A 43 12.27 -5.15 6.74
N TRP A 44 11.40 -5.68 5.88
CA TRP A 44 11.67 -5.95 4.48
C TRP A 44 10.58 -5.38 3.58
N VAL A 45 10.96 -5.04 2.36
CA VAL A 45 10.05 -4.68 1.28
C VAL A 45 10.39 -5.52 0.05
N LEU A 46 9.35 -6.02 -0.60
CA LEU A 46 9.45 -6.68 -1.91
C LEU A 46 8.83 -5.74 -2.94
N ALA A 47 9.62 -5.28 -3.89
CA ALA A 47 9.18 -4.33 -4.92
C ALA A 47 9.27 -4.97 -6.30
N LEU A 48 8.19 -4.86 -7.08
CA LEU A 48 8.13 -5.26 -8.47
C LEU A 48 8.30 -4.02 -9.36
N PHE A 49 9.42 -3.96 -10.08
CA PHE A 49 9.73 -2.92 -11.05
C PHE A 49 9.49 -3.44 -12.46
N PHE A 50 9.13 -2.54 -13.35
CA PHE A 50 8.89 -2.80 -14.76
C PHE A 50 9.32 -1.59 -15.58
N ASP A 51 9.69 -1.84 -16.84
CA ASP A 51 10.01 -0.78 -17.79
C ASP A 51 8.79 -0.51 -18.69
N GLY A 52 8.45 0.77 -18.87
CA GLY A 52 7.35 1.18 -19.76
C GLY A 52 5.97 0.99 -19.12
N GLU A 53 5.11 0.22 -19.78
CA GLU A 53 3.73 0.01 -19.33
C GLU A 53 3.65 -0.93 -18.13
N PRO A 54 2.68 -0.73 -17.22
CA PRO A 54 2.45 -1.65 -16.11
C PRO A 54 2.20 -3.09 -16.59
N PRO A 55 2.69 -4.10 -15.85
CA PRO A 55 2.39 -5.49 -16.16
C PRO A 55 0.89 -5.77 -16.05
N PRO A 56 0.39 -6.83 -16.72
CA PRO A 56 -0.99 -7.27 -16.59
C PRO A 56 -1.39 -7.52 -15.13
N ALA A 57 -2.67 -7.28 -14.80
CA ALA A 57 -3.19 -7.50 -13.45
C ALA A 57 -2.95 -8.93 -12.96
N GLU A 58 -3.12 -9.93 -13.84
CA GLU A 58 -2.86 -11.34 -13.53
C GLU A 58 -1.41 -11.60 -13.09
N THR A 59 -0.45 -10.92 -13.71
CA THR A 59 0.96 -11.00 -13.29
C THR A 59 1.15 -10.43 -11.89
N VAL A 60 0.55 -9.27 -11.59
CA VAL A 60 0.62 -8.65 -10.27
C VAL A 60 -0.03 -9.55 -9.21
N ASP A 61 -1.19 -10.12 -9.51
CA ASP A 61 -1.92 -11.01 -8.59
C ASP A 61 -1.17 -12.32 -8.35
N GLY A 62 -0.51 -12.87 -9.37
CA GLY A 62 0.38 -14.02 -9.19
C GLY A 62 1.53 -13.73 -8.22
N HIS A 63 2.12 -12.53 -8.29
CA HIS A 63 3.17 -12.13 -7.34
C HIS A 63 2.62 -11.88 -5.93
N ARG A 64 1.40 -11.36 -5.82
CA ARG A 64 0.69 -11.15 -4.56
C ARG A 64 0.46 -12.48 -3.82
N VAL A 65 0.03 -13.53 -4.53
CA VAL A 65 -0.12 -14.88 -3.97
C VAL A 65 1.22 -15.41 -3.46
N LEU A 66 2.28 -15.34 -4.29
CA LEU A 66 3.61 -15.82 -3.91
C LEU A 66 4.19 -15.05 -2.71
N LEU A 67 3.94 -13.74 -2.61
CA LEU A 67 4.34 -12.94 -1.45
C LEU A 67 3.63 -13.43 -0.18
N ARG A 68 2.31 -13.65 -0.24
CA ARG A 68 1.52 -14.12 0.92
C ARG A 68 1.99 -15.49 1.40
N GLU A 69 2.18 -16.43 0.48
CA GLU A 69 2.73 -17.75 0.81
C GLU A 69 4.12 -17.65 1.47
N ALA A 70 4.97 -16.74 0.99
CA ALA A 70 6.29 -16.52 1.56
C ALA A 70 6.21 -15.91 2.97
N VAL A 71 5.35 -14.91 3.18
CA VAL A 71 5.11 -14.28 4.48
C VAL A 71 4.64 -15.31 5.50
N GLU A 72 3.63 -16.12 5.15
CA GLU A 72 3.08 -17.17 6.01
C GLU A 72 4.15 -18.21 6.36
N ARG A 73 4.85 -18.76 5.36
CA ARG A 73 5.88 -19.78 5.55
C ARG A 73 7.04 -19.30 6.43
N LEU A 74 7.38 -18.02 6.38
CA LEU A 74 8.47 -17.42 7.15
C LEU A 74 8.01 -16.88 8.52
N GLY A 75 6.73 -16.98 8.86
CA GLY A 75 6.18 -16.44 10.10
C GLY A 75 6.28 -14.91 10.18
N LEU A 76 6.28 -14.22 9.04
CA LEU A 76 6.30 -12.77 8.97
C LEU A 76 4.89 -12.19 9.08
N SER A 77 4.80 -10.90 9.39
CA SER A 77 3.54 -10.15 9.33
C SER A 77 3.51 -9.32 8.06
N LEU A 78 2.44 -9.45 7.27
CA LEU A 78 2.19 -8.55 6.14
C LEU A 78 1.71 -7.19 6.69
N ILE A 79 2.44 -6.12 6.35
CA ILE A 79 2.13 -4.76 6.82
C ILE A 79 1.27 -4.01 5.81
N GLU A 80 1.61 -4.11 4.52
CA GLU A 80 0.87 -3.49 3.41
C GLU A 80 1.25 -4.10 2.06
N ILE A 81 0.37 -3.93 1.07
CA ILE A 81 0.71 -4.09 -0.35
C ILE A 81 0.19 -2.87 -1.11
N THR A 82 1.04 -2.27 -1.94
CA THR A 82 0.67 -1.11 -2.77
C THR A 82 0.76 -1.49 -4.26
N PRO A 83 -0.32 -1.32 -5.04
CA PRO A 83 -1.68 -0.96 -4.62
C PRO A 83 -2.37 -2.11 -3.86
N ALA A 84 -3.22 -1.75 -2.90
CA ALA A 84 -4.04 -2.71 -2.16
C ALA A 84 -5.20 -3.22 -3.04
N ALA A 85 -5.36 -4.53 -3.08
CA ALA A 85 -6.47 -5.25 -3.71
C ALA A 85 -7.51 -5.68 -2.68
N THR A 86 -7.12 -5.87 -1.42
CA THR A 86 -8.04 -6.26 -0.33
C THR A 86 -7.84 -5.40 0.91
N ALA A 87 -8.86 -5.39 1.78
CA ALA A 87 -8.87 -4.61 3.01
C ALA A 87 -7.67 -4.89 3.95
N ASP A 88 -7.20 -6.14 4.03
CA ASP A 88 -6.09 -6.56 4.90
C ASP A 88 -4.70 -6.14 4.39
N GLU A 89 -4.62 -5.59 3.18
CA GLU A 89 -3.37 -5.10 2.58
C GLU A 89 -3.15 -3.60 2.81
N VAL A 90 -4.12 -2.94 3.42
CA VAL A 90 -4.02 -1.53 3.76
C VAL A 90 -3.27 -1.40 5.07
N HIS A 91 -2.17 -0.65 5.07
CA HIS A 91 -1.58 -0.25 6.34
C HIS A 91 -2.56 0.63 7.12
N VAL A 92 -2.96 0.16 8.30
CA VAL A 92 -3.75 0.93 9.25
C VAL A 92 -2.86 1.27 10.43
N VAL A 93 -2.53 2.54 10.58
CA VAL A 93 -1.79 3.00 11.76
C VAL A 93 -2.74 2.95 12.94
N THR A 94 -2.53 2.00 13.85
CA THR A 94 -3.30 1.96 15.10
C THR A 94 -2.70 3.01 16.05
N PRO A 95 -3.48 3.99 16.53
CA PRO A 95 -2.95 4.97 17.48
C PRO A 95 -2.57 4.25 18.77
N VAL A 96 -1.27 4.15 19.04
CA VAL A 96 -0.74 3.60 20.29
C VAL A 96 -1.03 4.60 21.39
N SER A 97 -1.78 4.19 22.41
CA SER A 97 -2.02 5.03 23.60
C SER A 97 -0.69 5.42 24.23
N GLY A 98 -0.36 6.72 24.21
CA GLY A 98 0.84 7.27 24.81
C GLY A 98 2.01 7.59 23.86
N ALA A 99 1.91 7.28 22.57
CA ALA A 99 2.88 7.75 21.58
C ALA A 99 2.47 9.14 21.07
N SER A 100 2.92 10.19 21.77
CA SER A 100 2.93 11.54 21.21
C SER A 100 3.75 11.53 19.92
N GLU A 101 3.11 11.97 18.84
CA GLU A 101 3.74 12.59 17.67
C GLU A 101 4.89 11.79 17.04
N ARG A 102 4.56 10.82 16.18
CA ARG A 102 5.35 10.56 14.97
C ARG A 102 4.60 9.69 13.97
N ILE A 103 4.26 10.31 12.84
CA ILE A 103 3.94 9.69 11.54
C ILE A 103 2.63 8.89 11.50
N GLY A 104 1.51 9.54 11.83
CA GLY A 104 0.18 9.11 11.41
C GLY A 104 -0.38 10.07 10.36
N ILE A 105 -1.17 9.57 9.42
CA ILE A 105 -2.02 10.43 8.58
C ILE A 105 -2.86 11.31 9.52
N GLY A 106 -2.86 12.64 9.33
CA GLY A 106 -3.87 13.51 9.94
C GLY A 106 -3.55 14.19 11.28
N VAL A 107 -2.30 14.26 11.75
CA VAL A 107 -1.97 15.03 12.98
C VAL A 107 -1.97 16.55 12.75
N ALA A 108 -1.70 17.01 11.52
CA ALA A 108 -1.63 18.44 11.18
C ALA A 108 -2.32 18.76 9.84
N TRP A 109 -3.38 18.01 9.52
CA TRP A 109 -4.04 18.13 8.23
C TRP A 109 -5.35 18.92 8.33
N ASP A 110 -5.41 20.07 7.66
CA ASP A 110 -6.66 20.76 7.36
C ASP A 110 -7.29 20.09 6.13
N LEU A 111 -8.38 19.33 6.31
CA LEU A 111 -9.15 18.65 5.25
C LEU A 111 -9.84 19.68 4.33
N PRO A 112 -9.26 20.07 3.18
CA PRO A 112 -9.79 21.13 2.35
C PRO A 112 -10.70 20.57 1.24
N TYR A 113 -11.29 19.40 1.47
CA TYR A 113 -11.96 18.61 0.43
C TYR A 113 -13.46 18.62 0.64
N ASP A 114 -14.18 18.94 -0.43
CA ASP A 114 -15.64 18.88 -0.46
C ASP A 114 -16.14 17.51 -0.96
N HIS A 115 -15.27 16.71 -1.56
CA HIS A 115 -15.63 15.44 -2.21
C HIS A 115 -14.69 14.28 -1.85
N LEU A 116 -15.27 13.08 -1.70
CA LEU A 116 -14.50 11.85 -1.44
C LEU A 116 -13.47 11.54 -2.54
N ASP A 117 -13.75 11.88 -3.81
CA ASP A 117 -12.81 11.69 -4.91
C ASP A 117 -11.47 12.43 -4.69
N GLN A 118 -11.50 13.59 -4.03
CA GLN A 118 -10.29 14.35 -3.67
C GLN A 118 -9.58 13.72 -2.48
N LEU A 119 -10.35 13.22 -1.51
CA LEU A 119 -9.84 12.53 -0.34
C LEU A 119 -9.03 11.29 -0.74
N TRP A 120 -9.53 10.47 -1.68
CA TRP A 120 -8.87 9.23 -2.09
C TRP A 120 -7.45 9.45 -2.60
N GLN A 121 -7.25 10.44 -3.48
CA GLN A 121 -5.93 10.76 -3.99
C GLN A 121 -4.97 11.20 -2.89
N HIS A 122 -5.46 11.98 -1.91
CA HIS A 122 -4.64 12.45 -0.80
C HIS A 122 -4.17 11.32 0.11
N VAL A 123 -5.00 10.31 0.34
CA VAL A 123 -4.66 9.15 1.17
C VAL A 123 -3.96 8.03 0.39
N GLY A 124 -3.50 8.32 -0.83
CA GLY A 124 -2.74 7.39 -1.66
C GLY A 124 -3.58 6.30 -2.33
N LEU A 125 -4.91 6.42 -2.32
CA LEU A 125 -5.79 5.47 -3.00
C LEU A 125 -6.05 5.90 -4.44
N ARG A 126 -6.04 4.90 -5.33
CA ARG A 126 -6.49 5.09 -6.70
C ARG A 126 -8.01 5.28 -6.76
N ARG A 127 -8.48 5.96 -7.81
CA ARG A 127 -9.91 6.17 -8.04
C ARG A 127 -10.68 4.86 -8.22
N ASP A 128 -10.04 3.87 -8.82
CA ASP A 128 -10.58 2.51 -9.06
C ASP A 128 -10.27 1.52 -7.93
N ALA A 129 -9.74 1.97 -6.78
CA ALA A 129 -9.50 1.09 -5.65
C ALA A 129 -10.79 0.40 -5.19
N PRO A 130 -10.73 -0.89 -4.78
CA PRO A 130 -11.88 -1.64 -4.29
C PRO A 130 -12.64 -0.91 -3.18
N ARG A 131 -13.96 -1.11 -3.13
CA ARG A 131 -14.83 -0.43 -2.15
C ARG A 131 -14.37 -0.72 -0.72
N GLU A 132 -14.08 -1.98 -0.40
CA GLU A 132 -13.58 -2.40 0.91
C GLU A 132 -12.26 -1.72 1.32
N VAL A 133 -11.32 -1.54 0.39
CA VAL A 133 -10.05 -0.82 0.62
C VAL A 133 -10.33 0.65 0.97
N LYS A 134 -11.23 1.29 0.22
CA LYS A 134 -11.67 2.66 0.49
C LYS A 134 -12.37 2.78 1.83
N GLU A 135 -13.19 1.79 2.22
CA GLU A 135 -13.84 1.80 3.53
C GLU A 135 -12.83 1.75 4.68
N VAL A 136 -11.84 0.85 4.62
CA VAL A 136 -10.81 0.75 5.67
C VAL A 136 -10.09 2.08 5.82
N LYS A 137 -9.67 2.68 4.71
CA LYS A 137 -8.95 3.95 4.71
C LYS A 137 -9.81 5.13 5.17
N LEU A 138 -11.08 5.15 4.77
CA LEU A 138 -12.03 6.15 5.25
C LEU A 138 -12.23 6.06 6.76
N ARG A 139 -12.43 4.85 7.30
CA ARG A 139 -12.56 4.65 8.75
C ARG A 139 -11.29 5.04 9.51
N GLU A 140 -10.12 4.85 8.92
CA GLU A 140 -8.85 5.35 9.49
C GLU A 140 -8.83 6.88 9.53
N VAL A 141 -9.13 7.56 8.41
CA VAL A 141 -9.20 9.03 8.34
C VAL A 141 -10.21 9.58 9.34
N MET A 142 -11.38 8.96 9.45
CA MET A 142 -12.44 9.39 10.38
C MET A 142 -12.04 9.33 11.86
N ARG A 143 -11.01 8.55 12.21
CA ARG A 143 -10.45 8.49 13.57
C ARG A 143 -9.41 9.57 13.84
N THR A 144 -8.97 10.30 12.83
CA THR A 144 -7.97 11.37 12.99
C THR A 144 -8.60 12.64 13.55
N PRO A 145 -7.84 13.48 14.29
CA PRO A 145 -8.33 14.78 14.75
C PRO A 145 -8.81 15.68 13.61
N ALA A 146 -8.16 15.61 12.44
CA ALA A 146 -8.54 16.37 11.24
C ALA A 146 -10.03 16.19 10.88
N TRP A 147 -10.57 14.96 11.00
CA TRP A 147 -11.96 14.67 10.62
C TRP A 147 -12.99 15.48 11.41
N SER A 148 -12.67 15.88 12.64
CA SER A 148 -13.53 16.73 13.47
C SER A 148 -13.87 18.08 12.81
N SER A 149 -13.02 18.53 11.88
CA SER A 149 -13.18 19.79 11.12
C SER A 149 -13.61 19.55 9.66
N ALA A 150 -13.90 18.30 9.27
CA ALA A 150 -14.31 17.98 7.90
C ALA A 150 -15.59 18.75 7.49
N PRO A 151 -15.69 19.25 6.23
CA PRO A 151 -16.90 19.87 5.70
C PRO A 151 -18.14 18.96 5.82
N ALA A 152 -19.32 19.55 6.07
CA ALA A 152 -20.57 18.78 6.22
C ALA A 152 -20.92 17.97 4.97
N SER A 153 -20.59 18.50 3.79
CA SER A 153 -20.69 17.81 2.49
C SER A 153 -19.87 16.53 2.46
N LEU A 154 -18.63 16.58 2.95
CA LEU A 154 -17.71 15.45 3.00
C LEU A 154 -18.17 14.39 4.02
N ARG A 155 -18.66 14.82 5.20
CA ARG A 155 -19.21 13.92 6.22
C ARG A 155 -20.41 13.13 5.69
N ARG A 156 -21.36 13.80 5.03
CA ARG A 156 -22.53 13.14 4.44
C ARG A 156 -22.12 12.11 3.39
N GLN A 157 -21.21 12.47 2.49
CA GLN A 157 -20.71 11.52 1.50
C GLN A 157 -20.03 10.30 2.14
N ALA A 158 -19.28 10.49 3.23
CA ALA A 158 -18.66 9.39 3.95
C ALA A 158 -19.69 8.46 4.62
N GLU A 159 -20.72 9.04 5.25
CA GLU A 159 -21.84 8.29 5.83
C GLU A 159 -22.60 7.51 4.74
N ASP A 160 -22.95 8.15 3.63
CA ASP A 160 -23.61 7.52 2.49
C ASP A 160 -22.75 6.41 1.90
N PHE A 161 -21.44 6.64 1.75
CA PHE A 161 -20.52 5.65 1.22
C PHE A 161 -20.41 4.42 2.13
N LEU A 162 -20.34 4.61 3.46
CA LEU A 162 -20.22 3.51 4.44
C LEU A 162 -21.55 2.79 4.72
N GLY A 163 -22.69 3.45 4.49
CA GLY A 163 -24.03 2.89 4.71
C GLY A 163 -24.67 2.23 3.47
N ALA A 164 -24.04 2.35 2.30
CA ALA A 164 -24.46 1.65 1.10
C ALA A 164 -23.96 0.19 1.14
N ASP A 165 -24.83 -0.75 1.53
CA ASP A 165 -24.58 -2.21 1.46
C ASP A 165 -24.49 -2.71 0.01
#